data_AF-A0AAE3M9E3-F1
#
_entry.id   AF-A0AAE3M9E3-F1
#
_cell.length_a   1.000
_cell.length_b   1.000
_cell.length_c   1.000
_cell.angle_alpha   90.00
_cell.angle_beta   90.00
_cell.angle_gamma   90.00
#
_symmetry.space_group_name_H-M   'P 1'
#
loop_
_entity.id
_entity.type
_entity.pdbx_description
1 polymer ?
#
loop_
_entity_poly.entity_id
_entity_poly.type
_entity_poly.pdbx_seq_one_letter_code
_entity_poly.pdbx_strand_id
1 'polypeptide(L)'
;MTKEIINDSTSDLILFSGHTIGFVNDIETLKTDIDNKQTEAILELQNINSDKIDNCLYRVTNGKLISLNTNQIFTQSSEIEGNYELAARLLHEFETNRIIKIKGYTIMIIQCGEINILKNFQSEKNRVEFRFLDDHSLNERFNKLINSTDIFLNPIHTPMGNQAKMQKRREYFSKDKRYYFSTSNTREDSKDLKLKSLQYALFDEKLITAIDEQITDYSIRRIYEI
;
A
#
# COMPACT_ATOMS: atom_id res chain seq x y z
N MET A 1 -20.93 -0.57 4.42
CA MET A 1 -20.00 -0.22 3.33
C MET A 1 -18.81 -1.17 3.18
N THR A 2 -17.79 -1.19 4.04
CA THR A 2 -16.59 -2.06 3.84
C THR A 2 -16.93 -3.54 3.69
N LYS A 3 -17.78 -4.06 4.58
CA LYS A 3 -18.34 -5.43 4.50
C LYS A 3 -18.98 -5.72 3.14
N GLU A 4 -19.90 -4.87 2.70
CA GLU A 4 -20.66 -5.06 1.46
C GLU A 4 -19.72 -5.05 0.26
N ILE A 5 -18.75 -4.12 0.21
CA ILE A 5 -17.73 -4.08 -0.86
C ILE A 5 -16.95 -5.40 -0.94
N ILE A 6 -16.59 -5.99 0.20
CA ILE A 6 -15.87 -7.26 0.25
C ILE A 6 -16.80 -8.41 -0.15
N ASN A 7 -17.98 -8.51 0.46
CA ASN A 7 -18.86 -9.67 0.29
C ASN A 7 -19.46 -9.75 -1.12
N ASP A 8 -19.76 -8.60 -1.73
CA ASP A 8 -20.35 -8.52 -3.07
C ASP A 8 -19.31 -8.49 -4.20
N SER A 9 -18.01 -8.42 -3.86
CA SER A 9 -16.93 -8.34 -4.85
C SER A 9 -16.70 -9.66 -5.58
N THR A 10 -16.44 -9.53 -6.89
CA THR A 10 -15.95 -10.60 -7.76
C THR A 10 -14.46 -10.50 -8.07
N SER A 11 -13.78 -9.44 -7.60
CA SER A 11 -12.32 -9.27 -7.79
C SER A 11 -11.54 -10.25 -6.92
N ASP A 12 -10.39 -10.74 -7.41
CA ASP A 12 -9.50 -11.60 -6.61
C ASP A 12 -8.86 -10.85 -5.44
N LEU A 13 -8.61 -9.55 -5.59
CA LEU A 13 -7.96 -8.70 -4.59
C LEU A 13 -8.56 -7.29 -4.58
N ILE A 14 -8.83 -6.76 -3.38
CA ILE A 14 -9.19 -5.37 -3.13
C ILE A 14 -8.08 -4.69 -2.31
N LEU A 15 -7.59 -3.55 -2.80
CA LEU A 15 -6.79 -2.63 -2.00
C LEU A 15 -7.68 -1.49 -1.50
N PHE A 16 -7.91 -1.41 -0.18
CA PHE A 16 -8.53 -0.24 0.42
C PHE A 16 -7.49 0.86 0.66
N SER A 17 -7.96 2.10 0.78
CA SER A 17 -7.14 3.19 1.33
C SER A 17 -6.70 2.88 2.75
N GLY A 18 -5.60 3.49 3.18
CA GLY A 18 -5.19 3.42 4.58
C GLY A 18 -6.27 4.04 5.49
N HIS A 19 -6.20 3.79 6.79
CA HIS A 19 -7.27 4.12 7.75
C HIS A 19 -8.65 3.64 7.28
N THR A 20 -8.71 2.45 6.68
CA THR A 20 -9.99 1.87 6.24
C THR A 20 -10.96 1.69 7.41
N ILE A 21 -10.40 1.38 8.58
CA ILE A 21 -11.13 1.11 9.80
C ILE A 21 -10.56 2.01 10.90
N GLY A 22 -11.42 2.71 11.63
CA GLY A 22 -11.01 3.66 12.65
C GLY A 22 -10.53 2.97 13.93
N PHE A 23 -11.33 2.05 14.46
CA PHE A 23 -11.15 1.50 15.80
C PHE A 23 -11.30 -0.03 15.86
N VAL A 24 -10.75 -0.64 16.92
CA VAL A 24 -10.76 -2.10 17.13
C VAL A 24 -12.16 -2.71 17.13
N ASN A 25 -13.17 -2.01 17.66
CA ASN A 25 -14.53 -2.54 17.72
C ASN A 25 -15.09 -2.85 16.32
N ASP A 26 -14.74 -2.03 15.33
CA ASP A 26 -15.16 -2.22 13.93
C ASP A 26 -14.48 -3.46 13.30
N ILE A 27 -13.26 -3.80 13.75
CA ILE A 27 -12.58 -5.05 13.35
C ILE A 27 -13.34 -6.26 13.88
N GLU A 28 -13.78 -6.24 15.14
CA GLU A 28 -14.51 -7.35 15.73
C GLU A 28 -15.86 -7.57 15.04
N THR A 29 -16.57 -6.49 14.69
CA THR A 29 -17.78 -6.59 13.85
C THR A 29 -17.46 -7.11 12.46
N LEU A 30 -16.41 -6.60 11.80
CA LEU A 30 -16.07 -7.02 10.45
C LEU A 30 -15.65 -8.51 10.39
N LYS A 31 -15.00 -9.03 11.45
CA LYS A 31 -14.63 -10.45 11.57
C LYS A 31 -15.83 -11.40 11.49
N THR A 32 -16.98 -11.03 12.07
CA THR A 32 -18.18 -11.88 12.08
C THR A 32 -18.98 -11.80 10.78
N ASP A 33 -18.75 -10.74 10.01
CA ASP A 33 -19.63 -10.30 8.95
C ASP A 33 -19.11 -10.61 7.55
N ILE A 34 -17.82 -10.89 7.41
CA ILE A 34 -17.20 -11.31 6.15
C ILE A 34 -17.51 -12.79 5.91
N ASP A 35 -18.04 -13.10 4.73
CA ASP A 35 -18.31 -14.47 4.29
C ASP A 35 -17.76 -14.79 2.88
N ASN A 36 -17.32 -13.79 2.12
CA ASN A 36 -16.73 -14.00 0.80
C ASN A 36 -15.38 -14.72 0.90
N LYS A 37 -15.32 -15.88 0.26
CA LYS A 37 -14.16 -16.79 0.26
C LYS A 37 -13.26 -16.65 -0.97
N GLN A 38 -13.71 -15.94 -2.00
CA GLN A 38 -13.00 -15.79 -3.27
C GLN A 38 -12.14 -14.53 -3.28
N THR A 39 -12.68 -13.43 -2.75
CA THR A 39 -11.98 -12.15 -2.71
C THR A 39 -11.04 -12.08 -1.52
N GLU A 40 -9.85 -11.57 -1.78
CA GLU A 40 -8.95 -11.08 -0.74
C GLU A 40 -9.02 -9.56 -0.62
N ALA A 41 -8.74 -9.02 0.56
CA ALA A 41 -8.68 -7.58 0.75
C ALA A 41 -7.57 -7.17 1.70
N ILE A 42 -6.91 -6.04 1.43
CA ILE A 42 -5.98 -5.39 2.35
C ILE A 42 -6.65 -4.17 2.96
N LEU A 43 -6.66 -4.16 4.29
CA LEU A 43 -7.32 -3.16 5.13
C LEU A 43 -6.30 -2.61 6.12
N GLU A 44 -6.50 -1.37 6.55
CA GLU A 44 -5.68 -0.79 7.61
C GLU A 44 -6.55 -0.25 8.74
N LEU A 45 -6.23 -0.68 9.96
CA LEU A 45 -6.81 -0.16 11.19
C LEU A 45 -5.96 1.03 11.66
N GLN A 46 -6.57 2.20 11.80
CA GLN A 46 -5.90 3.40 12.27
C GLN A 46 -5.45 3.27 13.72
N ASN A 47 -6.37 2.96 14.65
CA ASN A 47 -6.08 3.02 16.08
C ASN A 47 -6.44 1.70 16.79
N ILE A 48 -5.45 1.06 17.41
CA ILE A 48 -5.66 -0.14 18.25
C ILE A 48 -5.94 0.19 19.73
N ASN A 49 -6.24 1.45 20.05
CA ASN A 49 -6.28 2.00 21.41
C ASN A 49 -4.92 1.88 22.14
N SER A 50 -3.83 2.18 21.44
CA SER A 50 -2.47 2.20 21.99
C SER A 50 -1.72 3.43 21.53
N ASP A 51 -0.96 4.07 22.43
CA ASP A 51 -0.09 5.20 22.08
C ASP A 51 1.20 4.76 21.36
N LYS A 52 1.44 3.45 21.23
CA LYS A 52 2.70 2.90 20.71
C LYS A 52 2.59 2.30 19.32
N ILE A 53 1.40 1.90 18.91
CA ILE A 53 1.15 1.16 17.69
C ILE A 53 -0.13 1.70 17.07
N ASP A 54 -0.03 2.09 15.80
CA ASP A 54 -1.11 2.56 14.96
C ASP A 54 -0.95 1.99 13.55
N ASN A 55 -1.94 2.17 12.69
CA ASN A 55 -1.86 1.79 11.27
C ASN A 55 -1.54 0.29 11.07
N CYS A 56 -2.28 -0.59 11.73
CA CYS A 56 -2.10 -2.03 11.65
C CYS A 56 -2.73 -2.61 10.39
N LEU A 57 -2.01 -3.49 9.69
CA LEU A 57 -2.55 -4.16 8.50
C LEU A 57 -3.35 -5.41 8.84
N TYR A 58 -4.48 -5.54 8.16
CA TYR A 58 -5.31 -6.73 8.15
C TYR A 58 -5.51 -7.23 6.73
N ARG A 59 -5.71 -8.54 6.61
CA ARG A 59 -6.05 -9.21 5.36
C ARG A 59 -7.37 -9.93 5.52
N VAL A 60 -8.24 -9.77 4.54
CA VAL A 60 -9.35 -10.70 4.33
C VAL A 60 -8.87 -11.82 3.43
N THR A 61 -9.07 -13.06 3.86
CA THR A 61 -8.74 -14.24 3.07
C THR A 61 -9.66 -15.40 3.46
N ASN A 62 -10.23 -16.08 2.48
CA ASN A 62 -11.11 -17.25 2.68
C ASN A 62 -12.24 -16.98 3.70
N GLY A 63 -12.92 -15.84 3.57
CA GLY A 63 -14.03 -15.46 4.45
C GLY A 63 -13.61 -15.13 5.89
N LYS A 64 -12.33 -14.78 6.12
CA LYS A 64 -11.82 -14.44 7.45
C LYS A 64 -10.99 -13.18 7.40
N LEU A 65 -11.15 -12.33 8.43
CA LEU A 65 -10.27 -11.20 8.69
C LEU A 65 -9.13 -11.62 9.62
N ILE A 66 -7.89 -11.55 9.14
CA ILE A 66 -6.69 -11.89 9.88
C ILE A 66 -5.76 -10.68 10.02
N SER A 67 -5.10 -10.57 11.18
CA SER A 67 -4.02 -9.59 11.38
C SER A 67 -2.79 -10.04 10.60
N LEU A 68 -2.11 -9.11 9.93
CA LEU A 68 -0.76 -9.35 9.39
C LEU A 68 0.33 -9.15 10.44
N ASN A 69 -0.03 -8.81 11.68
CA ASN A 69 0.88 -8.60 12.82
C ASN A 69 1.98 -7.58 12.53
N THR A 70 1.62 -6.53 11.80
CA THR A 70 2.53 -5.47 11.37
C THR A 70 1.80 -4.13 11.38
N ASN A 71 2.57 -3.06 11.47
CA ASN A 71 2.09 -1.70 11.60
C ASN A 71 3.04 -0.73 10.88
N GLN A 72 2.59 0.46 10.50
CA GLN A 72 3.46 1.42 9.81
C GLN A 72 4.70 1.78 10.65
N ILE A 73 5.89 1.73 10.04
CA ILE A 73 7.16 1.88 10.75
C ILE A 73 7.67 3.34 10.79
N PHE A 74 7.44 4.10 9.72
CA PHE A 74 7.75 5.54 9.66
C PHE A 74 6.92 6.23 8.57
N THR A 75 6.90 7.56 8.58
CA THR A 75 6.11 8.36 7.63
C THR A 75 6.96 9.28 6.75
N GLN A 76 8.05 9.84 7.27
CA GLN A 76 8.82 10.90 6.65
C GLN A 76 10.24 10.47 6.29
N SER A 77 10.81 11.14 5.29
CA SER A 77 12.22 10.93 4.91
C SER A 77 13.19 11.25 6.06
N SER A 78 12.86 12.21 6.93
CA SER A 78 13.69 12.61 8.07
C SER A 78 13.83 11.53 9.14
N GLU A 79 12.83 10.67 9.30
CA GLU A 79 12.85 9.57 10.29
C GLU A 79 13.82 8.46 9.88
N ILE A 80 13.96 8.24 8.56
CA ILE A 80 14.73 7.15 7.96
C ILE A 80 16.10 7.60 7.43
N GLU A 81 16.37 8.90 7.27
CA GLU A 81 17.69 9.37 6.79
C GLU A 81 18.80 8.93 7.75
N GLY A 82 19.75 8.12 7.26
CA GLY A 82 20.86 7.61 8.06
C GLY A 82 20.49 6.59 9.14
N ASN A 83 19.22 6.15 9.20
CA ASN A 83 18.73 5.23 10.23
C ASN A 83 18.69 3.78 9.72
N TYR A 84 19.85 3.12 9.77
CA TYR A 84 20.05 1.75 9.28
C TYR A 84 19.20 0.71 10.04
N GLU A 85 18.99 0.90 11.34
CA GLU A 85 18.17 0.00 12.16
C GLU A 85 16.70 0.05 11.76
N LEU A 86 16.17 1.27 11.52
CA LEU A 86 14.81 1.46 11.06
C LEU A 86 14.59 0.87 9.67
N ALA A 87 15.59 0.98 8.79
CA ALA A 87 15.58 0.33 7.49
C ALA A 87 15.59 -1.20 7.62
N ALA A 88 16.49 -1.75 8.45
CA ALA A 88 16.58 -3.18 8.71
C ALA A 88 15.26 -3.75 9.26
N ARG A 89 14.60 -3.00 10.15
CA ARG A 89 13.27 -3.32 10.69
C ARG A 89 12.21 -3.33 9.59
N LEU A 90 12.14 -2.30 8.76
CA LEU A 90 11.16 -2.27 7.66
C LEU A 90 11.37 -3.43 6.67
N LEU A 91 12.62 -3.71 6.28
CA LEU A 91 12.92 -4.84 5.40
C LEU A 91 12.53 -6.18 6.06
N HIS A 92 12.71 -6.31 7.38
CA HIS A 92 12.27 -7.51 8.11
C HIS A 92 10.74 -7.67 8.07
N GLU A 93 9.98 -6.58 8.23
CA GLU A 93 8.51 -6.61 8.10
C GLU A 93 8.07 -6.99 6.68
N PHE A 94 8.76 -6.51 5.65
CA PHE A 94 8.52 -6.93 4.26
C PHE A 94 8.77 -8.42 4.06
N GLU A 95 9.88 -8.93 4.57
CA GLU A 95 10.28 -10.34 4.44
C GLU A 95 9.33 -11.31 5.17
N THR A 96 8.72 -10.87 6.28
CA THR A 96 8.02 -11.78 7.20
C THR A 96 6.50 -11.64 7.17
N ASN A 97 5.98 -10.41 7.13
CA ASN A 97 4.57 -10.14 7.42
C ASN A 97 3.81 -9.53 6.24
N ARG A 98 4.51 -8.88 5.29
CA ARG A 98 3.89 -8.04 4.26
C ARG A 98 4.05 -8.55 2.83
N ILE A 99 4.55 -9.77 2.68
CA ILE A 99 4.47 -10.52 1.42
C ILE A 99 3.35 -11.53 1.51
N ILE A 100 2.44 -11.47 0.55
CA ILE A 100 1.36 -12.45 0.36
C ILE A 100 1.41 -13.00 -1.06
N LYS A 101 0.78 -14.16 -1.26
CA LYS A 101 0.65 -14.78 -2.58
C LYS A 101 -0.83 -14.93 -2.93
N ILE A 102 -1.21 -14.44 -4.11
CA ILE A 102 -2.58 -14.52 -4.63
C ILE A 102 -2.48 -14.95 -6.09
N LYS A 103 -3.13 -16.07 -6.44
CA LYS A 103 -3.18 -16.61 -7.82
C LYS A 103 -1.81 -16.71 -8.53
N GLY A 104 -0.74 -16.96 -7.79
CA GLY A 104 0.62 -17.08 -8.32
C GLY A 104 1.45 -15.79 -8.30
N TYR A 105 0.82 -14.63 -8.08
CA TYR A 105 1.52 -13.36 -7.92
C TYR A 105 2.04 -13.19 -6.49
N THR A 106 3.25 -12.68 -6.36
CA THR A 106 3.88 -12.25 -5.11
C THR A 106 3.60 -10.77 -4.91
N ILE A 107 2.93 -10.44 -3.81
CA ILE A 107 2.43 -9.09 -3.54
C ILE A 107 3.09 -8.57 -2.27
N MET A 108 3.69 -7.38 -2.34
CA MET A 108 4.30 -6.70 -1.20
C MET A 108 3.52 -5.44 -0.82
N ILE A 109 3.24 -5.27 0.46
CA ILE A 109 2.48 -4.13 0.99
C ILE A 109 3.44 -3.10 1.61
N ILE A 110 3.40 -1.86 1.10
CA ILE A 110 4.18 -0.71 1.60
C ILE A 110 3.17 0.29 2.16
N GLN A 111 3.23 0.63 3.45
CA GLN A 111 2.21 1.49 4.05
C GLN A 111 2.58 2.96 3.92
N CYS A 112 1.73 3.71 3.19
CA CYS A 112 1.74 5.16 3.13
C CYS A 112 3.16 5.75 2.94
N GLY A 113 3.69 6.39 3.99
CA GLY A 113 4.96 7.10 3.98
C GLY A 113 6.21 6.22 3.95
N GLU A 114 6.10 4.90 4.12
CA GLU A 114 7.25 3.98 4.07
C GLU A 114 7.90 3.93 2.68
N ILE A 115 7.22 4.43 1.65
CA ILE A 115 7.80 4.71 0.33
C ILE A 115 9.01 5.67 0.40
N ASN A 116 9.21 6.38 1.51
CA ASN A 116 10.42 7.17 1.80
C ASN A 116 11.67 6.33 2.10
N ILE A 117 11.57 5.00 2.12
CA ILE A 117 12.72 4.07 1.99
C ILE A 117 13.50 4.33 0.70
N LEU A 118 12.84 4.95 -0.28
CA LEU A 118 13.45 5.51 -1.48
C LEU A 118 13.80 7.00 -1.29
N LYS A 119 14.97 7.39 -1.82
CA LYS A 119 15.45 8.78 -1.85
C LYS A 119 15.28 9.34 -3.26
N ASN A 120 14.83 10.59 -3.36
CA ASN A 120 14.84 11.34 -4.64
C ASN A 120 16.04 12.29 -4.68
N PHE A 121 16.78 12.27 -5.78
CA PHE A 121 17.81 13.25 -6.11
C PHE A 121 17.18 14.36 -6.97
N GLN A 122 16.74 15.45 -6.34
CA GLN A 122 15.97 16.51 -6.99
C GLN A 122 16.75 17.21 -8.11
N SER A 123 18.05 17.43 -7.91
CA SER A 123 18.98 17.97 -8.90
C SER A 123 19.08 17.11 -10.17
N GLU A 124 18.69 15.84 -10.09
CA GLU A 124 18.80 14.85 -11.16
C GLU A 124 17.42 14.41 -11.63
N LYS A 125 16.53 15.37 -11.89
CA LYS A 125 15.16 15.12 -12.37
C LYS A 125 14.38 14.17 -11.46
N ASN A 126 14.60 14.27 -10.15
CA ASN A 126 14.02 13.40 -9.13
C ASN A 126 14.36 11.90 -9.30
N ARG A 127 15.54 11.57 -9.85
CA ARG A 127 16.06 10.18 -9.87
C ARG A 127 15.86 9.51 -8.51
N VAL A 128 15.46 8.25 -8.52
CA VAL A 128 15.12 7.49 -7.33
C VAL A 128 16.10 6.36 -7.11
N GLU A 129 16.56 6.21 -5.86
CA GLU A 129 17.33 5.06 -5.42
C GLU A 129 16.88 4.59 -4.04
N PHE A 130 17.22 3.35 -3.72
CA PHE A 130 17.19 2.87 -2.36
C PHE A 130 18.11 3.71 -1.49
N ARG A 131 17.59 4.17 -0.33
CA ARG A 131 18.28 5.14 0.51
C ARG A 131 19.59 4.63 1.11
N PHE A 132 19.73 3.32 1.28
CA PHE A 132 20.88 2.67 1.89
C PHE A 132 21.66 1.82 0.88
N LEU A 133 21.81 2.33 -0.35
CA LEU A 133 22.51 1.65 -1.44
C LEU A 133 23.96 1.25 -1.06
N ASP A 134 24.62 2.06 -0.23
CA ASP A 134 26.01 1.84 0.21
C ASP A 134 26.15 0.74 1.28
N ASP A 135 25.05 0.35 1.94
CA ASP A 135 25.05 -0.80 2.87
C ASP A 135 24.76 -2.08 2.09
N HIS A 136 25.78 -2.91 1.92
CA HIS A 136 25.68 -4.14 1.13
C HIS A 136 24.55 -5.06 1.60
N SER A 137 24.38 -5.24 2.92
CA SER A 137 23.40 -6.16 3.49
C SER A 137 21.97 -5.67 3.25
N LEU A 138 21.70 -4.40 3.56
CA LEU A 138 20.38 -3.81 3.34
C LEU A 138 20.04 -3.73 1.86
N ASN A 139 21.01 -3.38 1.02
CA ASN A 139 20.82 -3.27 -0.42
C ASN A 139 20.52 -4.64 -1.05
N GLU A 140 21.25 -5.70 -0.68
CA GLU A 140 20.96 -7.05 -1.16
C GLU A 140 19.56 -7.53 -0.75
N ARG A 141 19.17 -7.31 0.52
CA ARG A 141 17.83 -7.65 1.02
C ARG A 141 16.74 -6.89 0.25
N PHE A 142 16.92 -5.59 0.08
CA PHE A 142 15.97 -4.77 -0.67
C PHE A 142 15.87 -5.22 -2.13
N ASN A 143 16.99 -5.43 -2.83
CA ASN A 143 16.98 -5.91 -4.22
C ASN A 143 16.33 -7.28 -4.36
N LYS A 144 16.55 -8.19 -3.41
CA LYS A 144 15.87 -9.48 -3.40
C LYS A 144 14.36 -9.33 -3.30
N LEU A 145 13.86 -8.50 -2.37
CA LEU A 145 12.43 -8.21 -2.22
C LEU A 145 11.83 -7.62 -3.50
N ILE A 146 12.50 -6.61 -4.06
CA ILE A 146 12.06 -5.92 -5.27
C ILE A 146 12.01 -6.86 -6.49
N ASN A 147 13.00 -7.74 -6.64
CA ASN A 147 13.08 -8.68 -7.76
C ASN A 147 12.14 -9.87 -7.63
N SER A 148 11.69 -10.20 -6.42
CA SER A 148 10.72 -11.28 -6.18
C SER A 148 9.27 -10.80 -6.10
N THR A 149 9.01 -9.50 -6.19
CA THR A 149 7.66 -8.93 -6.06
C THR A 149 7.09 -8.62 -7.44
N ASP A 150 5.88 -9.08 -7.69
CA ASP A 150 5.14 -8.80 -8.92
C ASP A 150 4.24 -7.56 -8.77
N ILE A 151 3.65 -7.38 -7.58
CA ILE A 151 2.68 -6.31 -7.30
C ILE A 151 3.04 -5.61 -5.99
N PHE A 152 3.17 -4.28 -6.04
CA PHE A 152 3.24 -3.44 -4.85
C PHE A 152 1.90 -2.79 -4.57
N LEU A 153 1.44 -2.91 -3.32
CA LEU A 153 0.25 -2.23 -2.82
C LEU A 153 0.65 -1.16 -1.83
N ASN A 154 0.10 0.04 -1.98
CA ASN A 154 0.30 1.14 -1.05
C ASN A 154 -1.03 1.74 -0.57
N PRO A 155 -1.58 1.27 0.57
CA PRO A 155 -2.67 1.96 1.23
C PRO A 155 -2.14 3.29 1.81
N ILE A 156 -2.72 4.41 1.38
CA ILE A 156 -2.31 5.76 1.77
C ILE A 156 -3.39 6.38 2.68
N HIS A 157 -2.97 7.12 3.71
CA HIS A 157 -3.91 7.78 4.64
C HIS A 157 -4.49 9.07 4.08
N THR A 158 -3.63 9.91 3.50
CA THR A 158 -4.02 11.18 2.91
C THR A 158 -3.23 11.45 1.64
N PRO A 159 -3.75 12.27 0.70
CA PRO A 159 -3.13 12.44 -0.60
C PRO A 159 -1.70 12.95 -0.44
N MET A 160 -0.74 12.21 -1.03
CA MET A 160 0.67 12.51 -0.84
C MET A 160 1.05 13.86 -1.47
N GLY A 161 1.95 14.59 -0.81
CA GLY A 161 2.51 15.83 -1.35
C GLY A 161 3.49 15.59 -2.51
N ASN A 162 3.88 16.66 -3.20
CA ASN A 162 4.86 16.68 -4.29
C ASN A 162 4.74 15.50 -5.28
N GLN A 163 3.73 15.58 -6.15
CA GLN A 163 3.42 14.51 -7.10
C GLN A 163 4.55 14.19 -8.07
N ALA A 164 5.45 15.14 -8.38
CA ALA A 164 6.62 14.87 -9.23
C ALA A 164 7.61 13.89 -8.58
N LYS A 165 7.85 14.04 -7.26
CA LYS A 165 8.68 13.07 -6.49
C LYS A 165 7.98 11.73 -6.35
N MET A 166 6.69 11.76 -6.01
CA MET A 166 5.91 10.53 -5.83
C MET A 166 5.81 9.73 -7.11
N GLN A 167 5.56 10.38 -8.24
CA GLN A 167 5.53 9.72 -9.55
C GLN A 167 6.80 8.89 -9.78
N LYS A 168 7.99 9.46 -9.57
CA LYS A 168 9.26 8.74 -9.77
C LYS A 168 9.43 7.54 -8.84
N ARG A 169 8.91 7.61 -7.60
CA ARG A 169 8.94 6.47 -6.67
C ARG A 169 7.97 5.37 -7.08
N ARG A 170 6.77 5.74 -7.53
CA ARG A 170 5.78 4.79 -8.05
C ARG A 170 6.31 4.10 -9.30
N GLU A 171 6.93 4.86 -10.21
CA GLU A 171 7.63 4.35 -11.40
C GLU A 171 8.71 3.32 -10.99
N TYR A 172 9.58 3.67 -10.03
CA TYR A 172 10.62 2.76 -9.51
C TYR A 172 10.04 1.41 -9.06
N PHE A 173 8.96 1.40 -8.28
CA PHE A 173 8.32 0.15 -7.83
C PHE A 173 7.64 -0.62 -8.97
N SER A 174 7.06 0.06 -9.95
CA SER A 174 6.41 -0.59 -11.11
C SER A 174 7.36 -1.04 -12.22
N LYS A 175 8.64 -0.66 -12.15
CA LYS A 175 9.61 -0.98 -13.20
C LYS A 175 9.78 -2.49 -13.40
N ASP A 176 10.30 -2.92 -14.54
CA ASP A 176 10.64 -4.32 -14.84
C ASP A 176 9.41 -5.24 -14.84
N LYS A 177 8.33 -4.80 -15.50
CA LYS A 177 7.05 -5.53 -15.59
C LYS A 177 6.37 -5.80 -14.24
N ARG A 178 6.53 -4.89 -13.27
CA ARG A 178 5.83 -4.97 -11.97
C ARG A 178 4.62 -4.04 -11.97
N TYR A 179 3.64 -4.37 -11.13
CA TYR A 179 2.50 -3.50 -10.89
C TYR A 179 2.70 -2.67 -9.63
N TYR A 180 2.21 -1.43 -9.64
CA TYR A 180 2.11 -0.60 -8.45
C TYR A 180 0.71 -0.03 -8.34
N PHE A 181 0.06 -0.25 -7.20
CA PHE A 181 -1.24 0.32 -6.87
C PHE A 181 -1.15 1.14 -5.59
N SER A 182 -1.80 2.30 -5.60
CA SER A 182 -2.01 3.07 -4.38
C SER A 182 -3.38 3.71 -4.36
N THR A 183 -3.99 3.79 -3.17
CA THR A 183 -5.27 4.48 -2.97
C THR A 183 -5.27 5.21 -1.62
N SER A 184 -5.95 6.35 -1.55
CA SER A 184 -5.94 7.28 -0.42
C SER A 184 -7.34 7.73 -0.05
N ASN A 185 -7.58 7.97 1.24
CA ASN A 185 -8.71 8.83 1.64
C ASN A 185 -8.45 10.27 1.19
N THR A 186 -9.52 11.05 1.06
CA THR A 186 -9.43 12.50 0.88
C THR A 186 -9.24 13.18 2.24
N ARG A 187 -8.67 14.40 2.26
CA ARG A 187 -8.59 15.20 3.51
C ARG A 187 -9.88 15.94 3.85
N GLU A 188 -10.71 16.19 2.84
CA GLU A 188 -12.01 16.89 2.88
C GLU A 188 -12.91 16.30 1.79
N ASP A 189 -14.18 16.75 1.68
CA ASP A 189 -15.06 16.47 0.54
C ASP A 189 -14.43 17.01 -0.76
N SER A 190 -13.55 16.20 -1.37
CA SER A 190 -12.83 16.59 -2.57
C SER A 190 -13.80 16.65 -3.73
N LYS A 191 -13.95 17.82 -4.35
CA LYS A 191 -14.73 17.99 -5.58
C LYS A 191 -14.16 17.21 -6.77
N ASP A 192 -12.90 16.80 -6.69
CA ASP A 192 -12.25 15.99 -7.71
C ASP A 192 -11.66 14.71 -7.09
N LEU A 193 -12.33 13.58 -7.35
CA LEU A 193 -11.89 12.25 -6.95
C LEU A 193 -10.95 11.59 -7.98
N LYS A 194 -10.69 12.24 -9.12
CA LYS A 194 -9.81 11.71 -10.18
C LYS A 194 -8.35 12.13 -10.03
N LEU A 195 -7.99 12.81 -8.94
CA LEU A 195 -6.62 13.24 -8.69
C LEU A 195 -5.65 12.05 -8.60
N LYS A 196 -4.51 12.17 -9.28
CA LYS A 196 -3.38 11.21 -9.21
C LYS A 196 -2.79 11.02 -7.82
N SER A 197 -3.07 11.94 -6.90
CA SER A 197 -2.69 11.84 -5.49
C SER A 197 -3.62 10.92 -4.69
N LEU A 198 -4.82 10.62 -5.20
CA LEU A 198 -5.82 9.78 -4.56
C LEU A 198 -5.71 8.33 -4.96
N GLN A 199 -5.67 8.04 -6.26
CA GLN A 199 -5.49 6.69 -6.78
C GLN A 199 -4.47 6.67 -7.90
N TYR A 200 -3.68 5.60 -7.93
CA TYR A 200 -2.63 5.43 -8.92
C TYR A 200 -2.46 3.95 -9.23
N ALA A 201 -2.29 3.63 -10.52
CA ALA A 201 -2.03 2.29 -11.01
C ALA A 201 -0.99 2.37 -12.13
N LEU A 202 0.12 1.65 -11.97
CA LEU A 202 1.18 1.54 -12.96
C LEU A 202 1.48 0.08 -13.29
N PHE A 203 1.89 -0.15 -14.52
CA PHE A 203 2.59 -1.35 -14.96
C PHE A 203 3.77 -0.92 -15.82
N ASP A 204 4.97 -1.38 -15.48
CA ASP A 204 6.20 -1.06 -16.23
C ASP A 204 6.37 0.45 -16.47
N GLU A 205 6.27 1.23 -15.39
CA GLU A 205 6.39 2.69 -15.36
C GLU A 205 5.27 3.46 -16.11
N LYS A 206 4.28 2.77 -16.65
CA LYS A 206 3.17 3.37 -17.42
C LYS A 206 1.84 3.27 -16.68
N LEU A 207 1.05 4.33 -16.76
CA LEU A 207 -0.32 4.32 -16.26
C LEU A 207 -1.13 3.25 -16.99
N ILE A 208 -1.83 2.44 -16.23
CA ILE A 208 -2.77 1.47 -16.77
C ILE A 208 -4.20 2.00 -16.67
N THR A 209 -5.03 1.60 -17.64
CA THR A 209 -6.43 1.99 -17.71
C THR A 209 -7.30 0.98 -16.97
N ALA A 210 -8.19 1.48 -16.12
CA ALA A 210 -9.18 0.63 -15.45
C ALA A 210 -10.17 0.08 -16.49
N ILE A 211 -10.53 -1.20 -16.34
CA ILE A 211 -11.59 -1.82 -17.15
C ILE A 211 -12.98 -1.37 -16.70
N ASP A 212 -13.07 -0.89 -15.45
CA ASP A 212 -14.28 -0.33 -14.86
C ASP A 212 -13.91 0.78 -13.87
N GLU A 213 -14.65 1.89 -13.92
CA GLU A 213 -14.51 3.05 -13.03
C GLU A 213 -15.89 3.45 -12.53
N GLN A 214 -16.06 3.52 -11.21
CA GLN A 214 -17.27 4.04 -10.58
C GLN A 214 -16.92 5.17 -9.63
N ILE A 215 -17.64 6.29 -9.76
CA ILE A 215 -17.46 7.48 -8.95
C ILE A 215 -18.81 7.84 -8.33
N THR A 216 -18.78 8.07 -7.02
CA THR A 216 -19.89 8.64 -6.26
C THR A 216 -19.49 10.03 -5.75
N ASP A 217 -20.37 10.68 -5.01
CA ASP A 217 -20.05 11.97 -4.39
C ASP A 217 -18.93 11.86 -3.35
N TYR A 218 -18.67 10.66 -2.82
CA TYR A 218 -17.78 10.45 -1.67
C TYR A 218 -16.64 9.45 -1.94
N SER A 219 -16.68 8.72 -3.05
CA SER A 219 -15.73 7.64 -3.30
C SER A 219 -15.48 7.37 -4.77
N ILE A 220 -14.33 6.77 -5.05
CA ILE A 220 -13.95 6.29 -6.37
C ILE A 220 -13.43 4.85 -6.27
N ARG A 221 -13.96 3.98 -7.13
CA ARG A 221 -13.51 2.60 -7.34
C ARG A 221 -12.98 2.46 -8.75
N ARG A 222 -11.89 1.71 -8.90
CA ARG A 222 -11.36 1.26 -10.19
C ARG A 222 -11.05 -0.23 -10.13
N ILE A 223 -11.40 -0.95 -11.20
CA ILE A 223 -11.06 -2.37 -11.38
C ILE A 223 -10.05 -2.48 -12.52
N TYR A 224 -9.03 -3.30 -12.32
CA TYR A 224 -7.98 -3.57 -13.29
C TYR A 224 -7.90 -5.08 -13.54
N GLU A 225 -7.69 -5.45 -14.80
CA GLU A 225 -7.33 -6.82 -15.19
C GLU A 225 -5.79 -6.88 -15.31
N ILE A 226 -5.18 -7.92 -14.73
CA ILE A 226 -3.73 -8.07 -14.53
C ILE A 226 -3.20 -9.32 -15.21
#